data_AF-A0A0C5VX40-F1
#
_entry.id   AF-A0A0C5VX40-F1
#
_cell.length_a   1.000
_cell.length_b   1.000
_cell.length_c   1.000
_cell.angle_alpha   90.00
_cell.angle_beta   90.00
_cell.angle_gamma   90.00
#
_symmetry.space_group_name_H-M   'P 1'
#
loop_
_entity.id
_entity.type
_entity.pdbx_description
1 polymer ?
#
loop_
_entity_poly.entity_id
_entity_poly.type
_entity_poly.pdbx_seq_one_letter_code
_entity_poly.pdbx_strand_id
1 'polypeptide(L)'
;MKKWKIHSRPPLDECPRHYCFCWCPPGAAANLSDKKYGSFEEAVNSTDRVIFSQGGCAAPFGKCRRETKVREHPDRYEPFERVLKSEGLPELYFCNPDNLDVEDKAEYQKMVTRIWNDHV
;
A
#
# COMPACT_ATOMS: atom_id res chain seq x y z
N MET A 1 14.12 -9.27 -2.53
CA MET A 1 12.73 -8.89 -2.20
C MET A 1 12.06 -10.09 -1.55
N LYS A 2 11.32 -9.91 -0.44
CA LYS A 2 10.59 -11.03 0.19
C LYS A 2 9.52 -11.51 -0.80
N LYS A 3 9.51 -12.81 -1.12
CA LYS A 3 8.50 -13.41 -2.00
C LYS A 3 7.31 -13.84 -1.15
N TRP A 4 6.15 -13.22 -1.38
CA TRP A 4 4.91 -13.60 -0.70
C TRP A 4 4.34 -14.89 -1.29
N LYS A 5 3.67 -15.68 -0.45
CA LYS A 5 3.06 -16.95 -0.83
C LYS A 5 1.56 -16.81 -0.70
N ILE A 6 0.83 -16.96 -1.81
CA ILE A 6 -0.63 -16.77 -1.85
C ILE A 6 -1.37 -17.56 -0.76
N HIS A 7 -0.93 -18.79 -0.46
CA HIS A 7 -1.53 -19.66 0.57
C HIS A 7 -1.05 -19.38 2.00
N SER A 8 -0.40 -18.25 2.25
CA SER A 8 0.03 -17.83 3.58
C SER A 8 -0.49 -16.42 3.84
N ARG A 9 -1.28 -16.25 4.89
CA ARG A 9 -1.83 -14.95 5.27
C ARG A 9 -0.71 -13.97 5.64
N PRO A 10 -0.65 -12.76 5.04
CA PRO A 10 0.39 -11.82 5.38
C PRO A 10 0.10 -11.17 6.75
N PRO A 11 1.14 -10.86 7.54
CA PRO A 11 0.96 -10.13 8.78
C PRO A 11 0.60 -8.66 8.49
N LEU A 12 -0.44 -8.15 9.17
CA LEU A 12 -0.98 -6.81 8.93
C LEU A 12 -0.09 -5.68 9.46
N ASP A 13 0.92 -6.00 10.26
CA ASP A 13 1.88 -5.05 10.81
C ASP A 13 3.13 -4.91 9.93
N GLU A 14 3.28 -5.71 8.87
CA GLU A 14 4.42 -5.65 7.94
C GLU A 14 4.12 -4.77 6.73
N CYS A 15 5.06 -3.86 6.41
CA CYS A 15 4.95 -3.03 5.22
C CYS A 15 5.03 -3.90 3.95
N PRO A 16 3.99 -3.89 3.09
CA PRO A 16 4.03 -4.63 1.84
C PRO A 16 4.87 -3.93 0.76
N ARG A 17 5.42 -2.74 1.05
CA ARG A 17 6.34 -2.00 0.16
C ARG A 17 5.75 -1.86 -1.24
N HIS A 18 6.35 -2.46 -2.26
CA HIS A 18 5.99 -2.30 -3.67
C HIS A 18 4.58 -2.82 -4.03
N TYR A 19 3.90 -3.59 -3.15
CA TYR A 19 2.47 -3.88 -3.32
C TYR A 19 1.54 -2.78 -2.76
N CYS A 20 2.09 -1.69 -2.22
CA CYS A 20 1.37 -0.50 -1.79
C CYS A 20 1.47 0.59 -2.86
N PHE A 21 0.34 1.22 -3.20
CA PHE A 21 0.29 2.29 -4.19
C PHE A 21 1.17 3.49 -3.78
N CYS A 22 1.26 3.78 -2.48
CA CYS A 22 2.07 4.88 -1.95
C CYS A 22 3.57 4.56 -1.84
N TRP A 23 4.05 3.41 -2.30
CA TRP A 23 5.47 3.06 -2.19
C TRP A 23 6.30 3.67 -3.31
N CYS A 24 7.30 4.47 -2.94
CA CYS A 24 8.35 4.92 -3.84
C CYS A 24 9.55 3.95 -3.79
N PRO A 25 10.02 3.43 -4.93
CA PRO A 25 11.25 2.64 -4.97
C PRO A 25 12.49 3.51 -4.69
N PRO A 26 13.64 2.90 -4.37
CA PRO A 26 14.91 3.62 -4.21
C PRO A 26 15.22 4.55 -5.38
N GLY A 27 15.56 5.80 -5.09
CA GLY A 27 15.87 6.84 -6.07
C GLY A 27 14.66 7.54 -6.68
N ALA A 28 13.44 7.06 -6.44
CA ALA A 28 12.24 7.79 -6.85
C ALA A 28 12.03 9.05 -6.01
N ALA A 29 11.21 9.96 -6.53
CA ALA A 29 10.88 11.20 -5.86
C ALA A 29 9.37 11.46 -5.87
N ALA A 30 8.85 11.96 -4.76
CA ALA A 30 7.46 12.36 -4.62
C ALA A 30 7.36 13.77 -4.03
N ASN A 31 6.35 14.53 -4.44
CA ASN A 31 6.02 15.80 -3.81
C ASN A 31 5.04 15.54 -2.65
N LEU A 32 5.43 15.95 -1.44
CA LEU A 32 4.67 15.79 -0.21
C LEU A 32 4.30 17.15 0.44
N SER A 33 4.35 18.24 -0.34
CA SER A 33 4.06 19.61 0.15
C SER A 33 2.57 19.94 0.26
N ASP A 34 1.68 19.03 -0.16
CA ASP A 34 0.22 19.26 -0.32
C ASP A 34 -0.15 20.44 -1.25
N LYS A 35 0.82 20.98 -1.99
CA LYS A 35 0.61 22.06 -2.95
C LYS A 35 -0.29 21.60 -4.09
N LYS A 36 -1.35 22.37 -4.36
CA LYS A 36 -2.18 22.24 -5.56
C LYS A 36 -1.57 23.07 -6.68
N TYR A 37 -1.42 22.46 -7.85
CA TYR A 37 -0.90 23.10 -9.06
C TYR A 37 -2.05 23.52 -9.96
N GLY A 38 -1.91 24.65 -10.65
CA GLY A 38 -2.91 25.17 -11.59
C GLY A 38 -2.92 24.44 -12.93
N SER A 39 -1.84 23.72 -13.27
CA SER A 39 -1.76 22.88 -14.47
C SER A 39 -0.86 21.64 -14.29
N PHE A 40 -0.95 20.71 -15.24
CA PHE A 40 -0.08 19.54 -15.29
C PHE A 40 1.40 19.94 -15.49
N GLU A 41 1.67 20.91 -16.38
CA GLU A 41 3.02 21.42 -16.65
C GLU A 41 3.66 22.01 -15.39
N GLU A 42 2.88 22.76 -14.59
CA GLU A 42 3.36 23.30 -13.31
C GLU A 42 3.70 22.16 -12.33
N ALA A 43 2.86 21.13 -12.25
CA ALA A 43 3.07 19.99 -11.37
C ALA A 43 4.31 19.15 -11.75
N VAL A 44 4.55 18.92 -13.04
CA VAL A 44 5.70 18.11 -13.48
C VAL A 44 7.03 18.86 -13.38
N ASN A 45 7.03 20.18 -13.55
CA ASN A 45 8.23 21.02 -13.45
C ASN A 45 8.57 21.45 -12.01
N SER A 46 7.73 21.12 -11.03
CA SER A 46 8.00 21.46 -9.63
C SER A 46 9.24 20.79 -9.05
N THR A 47 10.03 21.57 -8.32
CA THR A 47 11.22 21.14 -7.56
C THR A 47 10.91 20.68 -6.13
N ASP A 48 9.65 20.76 -5.69
CA ASP A 48 9.22 20.45 -4.31
C ASP A 48 9.11 18.93 -4.05
N ARG A 49 10.09 18.16 -4.52
CA ARG A 49 10.09 16.69 -4.48
C ARG A 49 11.13 16.18 -3.48
N VAL A 50 10.72 15.23 -2.65
CA VAL A 50 11.60 14.50 -1.74
C VAL A 50 12.11 13.24 -2.45
N ILE A 51 13.43 13.03 -2.43
CA ILE A 51 14.06 11.83 -2.99
C ILE A 51 14.12 10.73 -1.92
N PHE A 52 13.64 9.54 -2.27
CA PHE A 52 13.64 8.36 -1.41
C PHE A 52 14.85 7.48 -1.72
N SER A 53 16.01 7.79 -1.13
CA SER A 53 17.27 7.09 -1.44
C SER A 53 17.21 5.57 -1.21
N GLN A 54 16.45 5.12 -0.21
CA GLN A 54 16.25 3.70 0.12
C GLN A 54 14.83 3.20 -0.19
N GLY A 55 14.03 4.01 -0.89
CA GLY A 55 12.59 3.83 -1.01
C GLY A 55 11.84 4.24 0.27
N GLY A 56 10.52 4.32 0.19
CA GLY A 56 9.69 4.67 1.34
C GLY A 56 8.25 4.98 0.99
N CYS A 57 7.46 5.26 2.02
CA CYS A 57 6.08 5.67 1.87
C CYS A 57 6.00 7.15 1.48
N ALA A 58 5.39 7.41 0.33
CA ALA A 58 5.03 8.73 -0.17
C ALA A 58 3.54 9.04 0.07
N ALA A 59 2.94 8.48 1.13
CA ALA A 59 1.57 8.83 1.49
C ALA A 59 1.52 10.30 1.95
N PRO A 60 0.71 11.15 1.31
CA PRO A 60 0.66 12.59 1.63
C PRO A 60 0.11 12.83 3.05
N PHE A 61 -0.76 11.94 3.53
CA PHE A 61 -1.38 12.04 4.85
C PHE A 61 -0.46 11.59 6.01
N GLY A 62 0.83 11.40 5.76
CA GLY A 62 1.81 10.97 6.76
C GLY A 62 2.09 9.46 6.77
N LYS A 63 3.04 9.05 7.62
CA LYS A 63 3.60 7.68 7.59
C LYS A 63 2.61 6.62 8.07
N CYS A 64 2.62 5.46 7.41
CA CYS A 64 1.81 4.30 7.78
C CYS A 64 2.44 3.53 8.96
N ARG A 65 1.60 2.96 9.85
CA ARG A 65 2.08 2.09 10.95
C ARG A 65 2.88 0.88 10.46
N ARG A 66 2.55 0.34 9.29
CA ARG A 66 3.23 -0.85 8.73
C ARG A 66 4.69 -0.56 8.38
N GLU A 67 4.96 0.67 7.95
CA GLU A 67 6.32 1.14 7.64
C GLU A 67 7.07 1.54 8.91
N THR A 68 6.43 2.33 9.77
CA THR A 68 7.08 2.92 10.96
C THR A 68 7.18 1.98 12.15
N LYS A 69 6.37 0.92 12.19
CA LYS A 69 6.20 0.01 13.34
C LYS A 69 5.69 0.68 14.62
N VAL A 70 5.09 1.87 14.50
CA VAL A 70 4.47 2.62 15.59
C VAL A 70 2.96 2.37 15.57
N ARG A 71 2.39 1.89 16.68
CA ARG A 71 1.01 1.38 16.73
C ARG A 71 -0.05 2.48 16.64
N GLU A 72 0.29 3.66 17.09
CA GLU A 72 -0.57 4.86 17.14
C GLU A 72 -0.76 5.48 15.75
N HIS A 73 0.11 5.16 14.80
CA HIS A 73 -0.03 5.62 13.42
C HIS A 73 -1.19 4.88 12.71
N PRO A 74 -1.84 5.54 11.74
CA PRO A 74 -2.89 4.92 10.94
C PRO A 74 -2.33 3.84 10.00
N ASP A 75 -3.20 2.90 9.62
CA ASP A 75 -2.96 1.97 8.53
C ASP A 75 -3.40 2.59 7.21
N ARG A 76 -2.43 3.10 6.44
CA ARG A 76 -2.67 3.77 5.14
C ARG A 76 -2.32 2.87 3.95
N TYR A 77 -2.47 1.56 4.10
CA TYR A 77 -2.22 0.64 3.00
C TYR A 77 -3.28 0.79 1.91
N GLU A 78 -2.83 1.05 0.69
CA GLU A 78 -3.65 1.04 -0.53
C GLU A 78 -3.06 0.04 -1.52
N PRO A 79 -3.85 -0.89 -2.09
CA PRO A 79 -3.33 -1.94 -2.95
C PRO A 79 -2.78 -1.37 -4.26
N PHE A 80 -1.56 -1.79 -4.63
CA PHE A 80 -1.06 -1.58 -5.98
C PHE A 80 -1.44 -2.77 -6.86
N GLU A 81 -2.68 -2.79 -7.33
CA GLU A 81 -3.28 -3.88 -8.10
C GLU A 81 -2.39 -4.43 -9.22
N ARG A 82 -1.74 -3.54 -9.98
CA ARG A 82 -0.84 -3.93 -11.08
C ARG A 82 0.28 -4.86 -10.60
N VAL A 83 0.88 -4.56 -9.46
CA VAL A 83 1.99 -5.34 -8.89
C VAL A 83 1.46 -6.65 -8.34
N LEU A 84 0.37 -6.60 -7.57
CA LEU A 84 -0.31 -7.80 -7.03
C LEU A 84 -0.66 -8.80 -8.14
N LYS A 85 -1.33 -8.32 -9.20
CA LYS A 85 -1.70 -9.12 -10.36
C LYS A 85 -0.51 -9.73 -11.07
N SER A 86 0.58 -8.96 -11.25
CA SER A 86 1.80 -9.47 -11.90
C SER A 86 2.47 -10.60 -11.13
N GLU A 87 2.25 -10.68 -9.82
CA GLU A 87 2.79 -11.72 -8.94
C GLU A 87 1.75 -12.79 -8.56
N GLY A 88 0.56 -12.75 -9.17
CA GLY A 88 -0.51 -13.71 -8.91
C GLY A 88 -1.12 -13.58 -7.51
N LEU A 89 -1.00 -12.42 -6.87
CA LEU A 89 -1.60 -12.15 -5.57
C LEU A 89 -2.99 -11.49 -5.74
N PRO A 90 -3.98 -11.84 -4.91
CA PRO A 90 -5.27 -11.15 -4.87
C PRO A 90 -5.13 -9.68 -4.49
N GLU A 91 -6.10 -8.87 -4.91
CA GLU A 91 -6.15 -7.44 -4.61
C GLU A 91 -6.22 -7.15 -3.10
N LEU A 92 -7.12 -7.84 -2.39
CA LEU A 92 -7.33 -7.64 -0.95
C LEU A 92 -6.32 -8.39 -0.07
N TYR A 93 -5.24 -8.93 -0.64
CA TYR A 93 -4.32 -9.86 0.04
C TYR A 93 -3.68 -9.26 1.30
N PHE A 94 -3.28 -7.98 1.26
CA PHE A 94 -2.71 -7.27 2.40
C PHE A 94 -3.71 -6.36 3.14
N CYS A 95 -4.99 -6.33 2.74
CA CYS A 95 -5.97 -5.44 3.35
C CYS A 95 -6.26 -5.83 4.81
N ASN A 96 -6.41 -4.82 5.67
CA ASN A 96 -6.92 -5.02 7.03
C ASN A 96 -8.45 -5.10 6.94
N PRO A 97 -9.09 -6.25 7.23
CA PRO A 97 -10.53 -6.40 7.08
C PRO A 97 -11.33 -5.40 7.93
N ASP A 98 -10.81 -4.95 9.07
CA ASP A 98 -11.54 -3.99 9.93
C ASP A 98 -11.76 -2.64 9.23
N ASN A 99 -10.86 -2.26 8.32
CA ASN A 99 -10.87 -0.97 7.62
C ASN A 99 -11.66 -0.99 6.31
N LEU A 100 -12.06 -2.18 5.84
CA LEU A 100 -12.80 -2.34 4.59
C LEU A 100 -14.27 -1.92 4.76
N ASP A 101 -14.88 -1.45 3.68
CA ASP A 101 -16.32 -1.25 3.63
C ASP A 101 -17.07 -2.60 3.59
N VAL A 102 -18.41 -2.56 3.52
CA VAL A 102 -19.24 -3.77 3.59
C VAL A 102 -19.03 -4.68 2.37
N GLU A 103 -18.86 -4.10 1.18
CA GLU A 103 -18.72 -4.86 -0.06
C GLU A 103 -17.35 -5.53 -0.11
N ASP A 104 -16.30 -4.77 0.19
CA ASP A 104 -14.93 -5.28 0.25
C ASP A 104 -14.73 -6.28 1.39
N LYS A 105 -15.42 -6.13 2.52
CA LYS A 105 -15.44 -7.14 3.59
C LYS A 105 -15.98 -8.47 3.09
N ALA A 106 -17.09 -8.45 2.34
CA ALA A 106 -17.68 -9.67 1.79
C ALA A 106 -16.74 -10.33 0.77
N GLU A 107 -16.10 -9.55 -0.10
CA GLU A 107 -15.09 -10.07 -1.05
C GLU A 107 -13.84 -10.61 -0.33
N TYR A 108 -13.39 -9.93 0.72
CA TYR A 108 -12.29 -10.41 1.56
C TYR A 108 -12.62 -11.76 2.19
N GLN A 109 -13.84 -11.96 2.72
CA GLN A 109 -14.27 -13.23 3.30
C GLN A 109 -14.31 -14.36 2.26
N LYS A 110 -14.81 -14.10 1.04
CA LYS A 110 -14.76 -15.06 -0.07
C LYS A 110 -13.31 -15.44 -0.41
N MET A 111 -12.42 -14.44 -0.47
CA MET A 111 -11.00 -14.64 -0.72
C MET A 111 -10.35 -15.50 0.38
N VAL A 112 -10.57 -15.18 1.65
CA VAL A 112 -10.06 -15.92 2.82
C VAL A 112 -10.50 -17.38 2.76
N THR A 113 -11.80 -17.61 2.56
CA THR A 113 -12.38 -18.96 2.49
C THR A 113 -11.75 -19.76 1.34
N ARG A 114 -11.60 -19.13 0.16
CA ARG A 114 -11.07 -19.80 -1.05
C ARG A 114 -9.57 -20.10 -0.97
N ILE A 115 -8.79 -19.21 -0.39
CA ILE A 115 -7.31 -19.25 -0.49
C ILE A 115 -6.67 -19.87 0.76
N TRP A 116 -7.22 -19.58 1.93
CA TRP A 116 -6.68 -20.01 3.22
C TRP A 116 -7.52 -21.11 3.88
N ASN A 117 -8.70 -21.43 3.34
CA ASN A 117 -9.65 -22.41 3.91
C ASN A 117 -10.11 -22.06 5.34
N ASP A 118 -10.04 -20.78 5.70
CA ASP A 118 -10.52 -20.31 6.99
C ASP A 118 -12.00 -19.93 6.88
N HIS A 119 -12.80 -20.40 7.83
CA HIS A 119 -14.16 -19.92 8.06
C HIS A 119 -14.10 -18.92 9.22
N VAL A 120 -13.82 -17.64 8.90
CA VAL A 120 -13.75 -16.53 9.87
C VAL A 120 -15.11 -15.90 10.05
#